data_AF-A0A945MFI6-F1
#
_entry.id   AF-A0A945MFI6-F1
#
_cell.length_a   1.000
_cell.length_b   1.000
_cell.length_c   1.000
_cell.angle_alpha   90.00
_cell.angle_beta   90.00
_cell.angle_gamma   90.00
#
_symmetry.space_group_name_H-M   'P 1'
#
loop_
_entity.id
_entity.type
_entity.pdbx_description
1 polymer ?
#
loop_
_entity_poly.entity_id
_entity_poly.type
_entity_poly.pdbx_seq_one_letter_code
_entity_poly.pdbx_strand_id
1 'polypeptide(L)' 'GREIGYYVPYHKDGKIPNAPMVWGAQPYKDYIFFVDMNSGLYCIQLEELEKGSGAP' A
#
# COMPACT_ATOMS: atom_id res chain seq x y z
N GLY A 1 18.51 7.92 15.10
CA GLY A 1 18.40 9.38 14.93
C GLY A 1 17.01 9.80 15.34
N ARG A 2 16.88 10.94 16.02
CA ARG A 2 15.58 11.52 16.38
C ARG A 2 15.24 12.47 15.24
N GLU A 3 14.15 12.23 14.54
CA GLU A 3 13.78 12.98 13.34
C GLU A 3 13.52 14.46 13.71
N ILE A 4 14.22 15.40 13.06
CA ILE A 4 14.23 16.84 13.42
C ILE A 4 13.30 17.69 12.53
N GLY A 5 12.71 17.12 11.48
CA GLY A 5 11.70 17.81 10.70
C GLY A 5 11.29 17.03 9.45
N TYR A 6 10.00 17.08 9.15
CA TYR A 6 9.40 16.46 7.98
C TYR A 6 9.01 17.58 7.00
N TYR A 7 9.67 17.63 5.84
CA TYR A 7 9.32 18.57 4.76
C TYR A 7 8.51 17.82 3.71
N VAL A 8 7.26 18.24 3.53
CA VAL A 8 6.36 17.63 2.55
C VAL A 8 6.00 18.66 1.49
N PRO A 9 6.44 18.48 0.23
CA PRO A 9 6.22 19.44 -0.85
C PRO A 9 4.77 19.37 -1.39
N TYR A 10 3.79 19.17 -0.51
CA TYR A 10 2.40 19.14 -0.90
C TYR A 10 1.88 20.57 -1.05
N HIS A 11 1.17 20.82 -2.14
CA HIS A 11 0.42 22.06 -2.30
C HIS A 11 -0.64 22.16 -1.18
N LYS A 12 -0.85 23.34 -0.61
CA LYS A 12 -1.80 23.56 0.51
C LYS A 12 -3.23 23.07 0.22
N ASP A 13 -3.64 23.14 -1.05
CA ASP A 13 -4.93 22.67 -1.55
C ASP A 13 -4.82 21.32 -2.31
N GLY A 14 -3.62 20.73 -2.32
CA GLY A 14 -3.33 19.47 -2.98
C GLY A 14 -3.86 18.29 -2.18
N LYS A 15 -5.17 18.04 -2.27
CA LYS A 15 -5.70 16.71 -1.97
C LYS A 15 -5.37 15.82 -3.15
N ILE A 16 -4.60 14.77 -2.92
CA ILE A 16 -4.50 13.64 -3.84
C ILE A 16 -5.51 12.61 -3.33
N PRO A 17 -6.71 12.51 -3.92
CA PRO A 17 -7.66 11.47 -3.55
C PRO A 17 -6.98 10.11 -3.76
N ASN A 18 -7.08 9.23 -2.76
CA ASN A 18 -6.49 7.89 -2.80
C ASN A 18 -4.96 7.88 -2.96
N ALA A 19 -4.25 8.86 -2.41
CA ALA A 19 -2.78 8.83 -2.35
C ALA A 19 -2.34 7.48 -1.74
N PRO A 20 -1.68 6.59 -2.51
CA PRO A 20 -1.32 5.28 -2.02
C PRO A 20 -0.12 5.45 -1.09
N MET A 21 -0.38 5.42 0.21
CA MET A 21 0.64 5.48 1.24
C MET A 21 0.77 4.10 1.87
N VAL A 22 0.98 3.11 1.01
CA VAL A 22 1.15 1.71 1.41
C VAL A 22 2.61 1.48 1.78
N TRP A 23 2.82 0.92 2.98
CA TRP A 23 4.14 0.56 3.48
C TRP A 23 4.12 -0.85 4.08
N GLY A 24 5.29 -1.49 4.11
CA GLY A 24 5.51 -2.69 4.90
C GLY A 24 4.75 -3.92 4.40
N ALA A 25 4.71 -4.13 3.08
CA ALA A 25 4.18 -5.37 2.52
C ALA A 25 5.05 -6.56 2.99
N GLN A 26 4.48 -7.43 3.82
CA GLN A 26 5.11 -8.61 4.38
C GLN A 26 4.38 -9.86 3.89
N PRO A 27 4.98 -10.61 2.96
CA PRO A 27 4.46 -11.92 2.57
C PRO A 27 4.62 -12.92 3.73
N TYR A 28 3.57 -13.69 4.02
CA TYR A 28 3.59 -14.78 4.99
C TYR A 28 2.60 -15.88 4.59
N LYS A 29 3.13 -17.06 4.25
CA LYS A 29 2.36 -18.15 3.61
C LYS A 29 1.67 -17.62 2.34
N ASP A 30 0.38 -17.87 2.19
CA ASP A 30 -0.44 -17.43 1.05
C ASP A 30 -1.03 -16.02 1.24
N TYR A 31 -0.58 -15.30 2.27
CA TYR A 31 -1.10 -13.98 2.63
C TYR A 31 -0.05 -12.89 2.46
N ILE A 32 -0.51 -11.69 2.14
CA ILE A 32 0.28 -10.46 2.14
C ILE A 32 -0.35 -9.49 3.14
N PHE A 33 0.44 -9.10 4.13
CA PHE A 33 0.07 -8.08 5.11
C PHE A 33 0.67 -6.74 4.69
N PHE A 34 -0.09 -5.67 4.73
CA PHE A 34 0.44 -4.33 4.45
C PHE A 34 -0.38 -3.26 5.19
N VAL A 35 0.23 -2.10 5.41
CA VAL A 35 -0.45 -0.97 6.06
C VAL A 35 -0.58 0.16 5.05
N ASP A 36 -1.78 0.65 4.86
CA ASP A 36 -2.03 1.94 4.22
C ASP A 36 -2.17 3.01 5.30
N MET A 37 -1.34 4.06 5.23
CA MET A 37 -1.31 5.10 6.26
C MET A 37 -2.64 5.88 6.38
N ASN A 38 -3.52 5.81 5.38
CA ASN A 38 -4.78 6.53 5.35
C ASN A 38 -5.99 5.66 5.74
N SER A 39 -5.85 4.33 5.68
CA SER A 39 -6.98 3.39 5.82
C SER A 39 -6.70 2.17 6.72
N GLY A 40 -5.46 1.98 7.17
CA GLY A 40 -5.09 1.04 8.22
C GLY A 40 -4.41 -0.24 7.72
N LEU A 41 -4.51 -1.31 8.52
CA LEU A 41 -3.87 -2.60 8.25
C LEU A 41 -4.77 -3.49 7.39
N TYR A 42 -4.17 -4.09 6.37
CA TYR A 42 -4.82 -5.01 5.44
C TYR A 42 -4.11 -6.37 5.41
N CYS A 43 -4.88 -7.41 5.08
CA CYS A 43 -4.41 -8.76 4.81
C CYS A 43 -5.14 -9.26 3.56
N ILE A 44 -4.40 -9.60 2.52
CA ILE A 44 -4.94 -10.18 1.28
C ILE A 44 -4.40 -11.60 1.11
N GLN A 45 -5.20 -12.47 0.52
CA GLN A 45 -4.77 -13.81 0.11
C GLN A 45 -4.54 -13.82 -1.40
N LEU A 46 -3.45 -14.45 -1.85
CA LEU A 46 -3.23 -14.66 -3.27
C LEU A 46 -4.11 -15.83 -3.73
N GLU A 47 -5.03 -15.55 -4.66
CA GLU A 47 -5.72 -16.62 -5.38
C GLU A 47 -4.84 -17.08 -6.55
N GLU A 48 -4.71 -18.40 -6.68
CA GLU A 48 -4.03 -19.00 -7.82
C GLU A 48 -4.93 -18.78 -9.04
N LEU A 49 -4.60 -17.80 -9.87
CA LEU A 49 -5.24 -17.64 -11.17
C LEU A 49 -5.03 -18.95 -11.93
N GLU A 50 -6.13 -19.69 -12.19
CA GLU A 50 -6.10 -20.78 -13.15
C GLU A 50 -5.39 -20.25 -14.39
N LYS A 51 -4.37 -20.98 -14.85
CA LYS A 51 -3.52 -20.61 -15.98
C LYS A 51 -4.32 -20.78 -17.29
N GLY A 52 -5.37 -19.98 -17.44
CA GLY A 52 -6.39 -20.05 -18.47
C GLY A 52 -6.55 -18.71 -19.17
N SER A 53 -5.85 -18.59 -20.30
CA SER A 53 -6.06 -17.66 -21.41
C SER A 53 -6.37 -16.18 -21.10
N GLY A 54 -5.37 -15.33 -21.34
CA GLY A 54 -5.59 -13.96 -21.79
C GLY A 54 -5.69 -12.91 -20.69
N ALA A 55 -4.53 -12.38 -20.27
CA ALA A 55 -4.49 -11.03 -19.72
C ALA A 55 -4.81 -10.04 -20.87
N PRO A 56 -5.73 -9.08 -20.69
CA PRO A 56 -5.89 -7.93 -21.60
C PRO A 56 -4.72 -6.95 -21.51
#